data_AF-A0A438I982-F1
#
_entry.id   AF-A0A438I982-F1
#
_cell.length_a   1.000
_cell.length_b   1.000
_cell.length_c   1.000
_cell.angle_alpha   90.00
_cell.angle_beta   90.00
_cell.angle_gamma   90.00
#
_symmetry.space_group_name_H-M   'P 1'
#
loop_
_entity.id
_entity.type
_entity.pdbx_description
1 polymer ?
#
loop_
_entity_poly.entity_id
_entity_poly.type
_entity_poly.pdbx_seq_one_letter_code
_entity_poly.pdbx_strand_id
1 'polypeptide(L)'
;MGVQRLSTKLIKPSSPTPSHLRTLKLSPIDQLFTHTAKPSTSYYYSADSSSSRSEDVERRTRLETSLSETLTRFYPLAGRYIKDSHSG
;
A
#
# COMPACT_ATOMS: atom_id res chain seq x y z
N MET A 1 -27.77 1.85 -0.63
CA MET A 1 -26.58 1.97 -1.51
C MET A 1 -25.77 0.70 -1.40
N GLY A 2 -25.64 -0.08 -2.48
CA GLY A 2 -24.83 -1.30 -2.51
C GLY A 2 -23.47 -1.04 -3.13
N VAL A 3 -22.39 -1.43 -2.47
CA VAL A 3 -21.02 -1.34 -2.99
C VAL A 3 -20.55 -2.76 -3.30
N GLN A 4 -19.94 -2.97 -4.47
CA GLN A 4 -19.37 -4.26 -4.86
C GLN A 4 -17.86 -4.13 -5.08
N ARG A 5 -17.09 -5.06 -4.51
CA ARG A 5 -15.64 -5.14 -4.72
C ARG A 5 -15.36 -5.74 -6.10
N LEU A 6 -14.72 -4.95 -6.97
CA LEU A 6 -14.40 -5.39 -8.34
C LEU A 6 -13.14 -6.25 -8.42
N SER A 7 -12.14 -5.99 -7.57
CA SER A 7 -10.87 -6.72 -7.57
C SER A 7 -10.10 -6.57 -6.26
N THR A 8 -9.17 -7.49 -5.99
CA THR A 8 -8.16 -7.37 -4.94
C THR A 8 -6.80 -7.79 -5.53
N LYS A 9 -5.75 -7.02 -5.28
CA LYS A 9 -4.41 -7.29 -5.83
C LYS A 9 -3.33 -6.93 -4.81
N LEU A 10 -2.29 -7.76 -4.73
CA LEU A 10 -1.07 -7.45 -3.98
C LEU A 10 -0.07 -6.82 -4.94
N ILE A 11 0.26 -5.55 -4.71
CA ILE A 11 1.18 -4.78 -5.56
C ILE A 11 2.58 -4.90 -4.95
N LYS A 12 3.53 -5.35 -5.77
CA LYS A 12 4.94 -5.44 -5.40
C LYS A 12 5.66 -4.14 -5.78
N PRO A 13 6.80 -3.82 -5.16
CA PRO A 13 7.70 -2.78 -5.64
C PRO A 13 8.10 -3.01 -7.10
N SER A 14 8.33 -1.92 -7.85
CA SER A 14 8.76 -1.98 -9.25
C SER A 14 10.16 -2.56 -9.42
N SER A 15 11.03 -2.40 -8.42
CA SER A 15 12.32 -3.08 -8.34
C SER A 15 12.47 -3.83 -7.02
N PRO A 16 13.17 -4.98 -7.02
CA PRO A 16 13.30 -5.80 -5.84
C PRO A 16 14.07 -5.07 -4.73
N THR A 17 13.55 -5.12 -3.50
CA THR A 17 14.24 -4.58 -2.33
C THR A 17 15.56 -5.31 -2.11
N PRO A 18 16.70 -4.58 -2.06
CA PRO A 18 18.02 -5.16 -1.75
C PRO A 18 18.00 -5.94 -0.45
N SER A 19 18.72 -7.07 -0.40
CA SER A 19 18.68 -8.02 0.74
C SER A 19 18.89 -7.36 2.10
N HIS A 20 19.86 -6.45 2.19
CA HIS A 20 20.20 -5.73 3.42
C HIS A 20 19.16 -4.69 3.86
N LEU A 21 18.21 -4.31 2.99
CA LEU A 21 17.13 -3.37 3.31
C LEU A 21 15.79 -4.07 3.55
N ARG A 22 15.70 -5.40 3.40
CA ARG A 22 14.40 -6.10 3.53
C ARG A 22 13.81 -6.06 4.94
N THR A 23 14.63 -5.80 5.94
CA THR A 23 14.21 -5.76 7.34
C THR A 23 14.42 -4.37 7.92
N LEU A 24 13.32 -3.70 8.25
CA LEU A 24 13.34 -2.47 9.02
C LEU A 24 13.26 -2.82 10.52
N LYS A 25 14.27 -2.43 11.29
CA LYS A 25 14.24 -2.57 12.76
C LYS A 25 13.37 -1.46 13.35
N LEU A 26 12.42 -1.85 14.19
CA LEU A 26 11.55 -0.91 14.89
C LEU A 26 12.29 -0.29 16.07
N SER A 27 12.23 1.03 16.18
CA SER A 27 12.75 1.73 17.35
C SER A 27 11.85 1.48 18.57
N PRO A 28 12.34 1.74 19.80
CA PRO A 28 11.50 1.66 21.00
C PRO A 28 10.24 2.55 20.92
N ILE A 29 10.34 3.68 20.22
CA ILE A 29 9.20 4.59 19.99
C ILE A 29 8.14 3.91 19.11
N ASP A 30 8.55 3.21 18.05
CA ASP A 30 7.63 2.49 17.16
C ASP A 30 6.89 1.35 17.88
N GLN A 31 7.54 0.70 18.85
CA GLN A 31 6.96 -0.39 19.64
C GLN A 31 5.96 0.09 20.70
N LEU A 32 6.07 1.36 21.13
CA LEU A 32 5.16 1.96 22.11
C LEU A 32 3.77 2.22 21.52
N PHE A 33 3.69 2.49 20.21
CA PHE A 33 2.42 2.69 19.52
C PHE A 33 1.77 1.35 19.19
N THR A 34 0.47 1.24 19.48
CA THR A 34 -0.31 0.06 19.07
C THR A 34 -0.32 0.00 17.54
N HIS A 35 0.07 -1.15 16.98
CA HIS A 35 0.04 -1.45 15.55
C HIS A 35 -1.40 -1.61 15.03
N THR A 36 -2.26 -0.62 15.25
CA THR A 36 -3.60 -0.60 14.69
C THR A 36 -3.53 0.03 13.31
N ALA A 37 -3.86 -0.74 12.27
CA ALA A 37 -4.03 -0.19 10.93
C ALA A 37 -5.15 0.85 10.98
N LYS A 38 -4.79 2.13 10.85
CA LYS A 38 -5.78 3.22 10.81
C LYS A 38 -6.38 3.26 9.40
N PRO A 39 -7.69 3.01 9.24
CA PRO A 39 -8.32 3.18 7.94
C PRO A 39 -8.25 4.67 7.57
N SER A 40 -7.72 4.97 6.38
CA SER A 40 -7.78 6.29 5.76
C SER A 40 -8.70 6.21 4.55
N THR A 41 -9.57 7.20 4.37
CA THR A 41 -10.50 7.29 3.24
C THR A 41 -10.38 8.67 2.61
N SER A 42 -10.19 8.71 1.30
CA SER A 42 -10.10 9.94 0.50
C SER A 42 -11.23 9.94 -0.53
N TYR A 43 -11.87 11.10 -0.70
CA TYR A 43 -12.91 11.32 -1.70
C TYR A 43 -12.40 12.30 -2.75
N TYR A 44 -12.66 11.99 -4.03
CA TYR A 44 -12.33 12.84 -5.17
C TYR A 44 -13.61 13.12 -5.92
N TYR A 45 -13.82 14.37 -6.33
CA TYR A 45 -14.92 14.76 -7.20
C TYR A 45 -14.51 14.59 -8.66
N SER A 46 -15.39 14.01 -9.47
CA SER A 46 -15.18 13.96 -10.92
C SER A 46 -15.41 15.34 -11.52
N ALA A 47 -14.51 15.77 -12.42
CA ALA A 47 -14.69 17.01 -13.19
C ALA A 47 -15.77 16.85 -14.27
N ASP A 48 -15.89 15.65 -14.85
CA ASP A 48 -16.87 15.32 -15.90
C ASP A 48 -17.78 14.17 -15.49
N SER A 49 -19.07 14.29 -15.80
CA SER A 49 -20.10 13.29 -15.45
C SER A 49 -20.12 12.06 -16.39
N SER A 50 -19.25 12.01 -17.38
CA SER A 50 -19.25 11.02 -18.46
C SER A 50 -18.04 10.08 -18.44
N SER A 51 -17.57 9.66 -17.27
CA SER A 51 -16.42 8.74 -17.19
C SER A 51 -16.75 7.40 -17.85
N SER A 52 -16.00 7.04 -18.90
CA SER A 52 -16.16 5.75 -19.58
C SER A 52 -15.50 4.61 -18.81
N ARG A 53 -15.96 3.36 -19.01
CA ARG A 53 -15.30 2.17 -18.43
C ARG A 53 -13.82 2.04 -18.81
N SER A 54 -13.44 2.58 -19.97
CA SER A 54 -12.05 2.60 -20.45
C SER A 54 -11.17 3.51 -19.60
N GLU A 55 -11.66 4.71 -19.27
CA GLU A 55 -10.95 5.65 -18.39
C GLU A 55 -10.75 5.08 -16.97
N ASP A 56 -11.70 4.30 -16.47
CA ASP A 56 -11.59 3.64 -15.17
C ASP A 56 -10.48 2.59 -15.14
N VAL A 57 -10.35 1.79 -16.20
CA VAL A 57 -9.27 0.80 -16.33
C VAL A 57 -7.92 1.49 -16.43
N GLU A 58 -7.82 2.58 -17.20
CA GLU A 58 -6.59 3.35 -17.34
C GLU A 58 -6.19 4.00 -16.01
N ARG A 59 -7.13 4.67 -15.33
CA ARG A 59 -6.90 5.31 -14.04
C ARG A 59 -6.45 4.29 -13.00
N ARG A 60 -7.10 3.13 -12.95
CA ARG A 60 -6.69 2.02 -12.08
C ARG A 60 -5.26 1.58 -12.40
N THR A 61 -4.94 1.39 -13.68
CA THR A 61 -3.58 0.98 -14.10
C THR A 61 -2.54 2.00 -13.67
N ARG A 62 -2.80 3.31 -13.86
CA ARG A 62 -1.92 4.39 -13.42
C ARG A 62 -1.70 4.39 -11.89
N LEU A 63 -2.75 4.15 -11.11
CA LEU A 63 -2.66 4.03 -9.65
C LEU A 63 -1.84 2.79 -9.24
N GLU A 64 -2.06 1.65 -9.88
CA GLU A 64 -1.30 0.43 -9.59
C GLU A 64 0.20 0.61 -9.91
N THR A 65 0.54 1.24 -11.04
CA THR A 65 1.93 1.50 -11.46
C THR A 65 2.61 2.50 -10.53
N SER A 66 1.98 3.64 -10.25
CA SER A 66 2.56 4.65 -9.34
C SER A 66 2.76 4.10 -7.92
N LEU A 67 1.86 3.24 -7.43
CA LEU A 67 2.06 2.56 -6.15
C LEU A 67 3.26 1.62 -6.19
N SER A 68 3.40 0.82 -7.25
CA SER A 68 4.55 -0.08 -7.44
C SER A 68 5.89 0.69 -7.41
N GLU A 69 5.97 1.81 -8.12
CA GLU A 69 7.15 2.68 -8.14
C GLU A 69 7.42 3.34 -6.78
N THR A 70 6.36 3.76 -6.08
CA THR A 70 6.48 4.36 -4.74
C THR A 70 6.96 3.34 -3.72
N LEU A 71 6.46 2.11 -3.77
CA LEU A 71 6.86 1.01 -2.88
C LEU A 71 8.33 0.61 -3.05
N THR A 72 8.97 0.92 -4.17
CA THR A 72 10.42 0.76 -4.31
C THR A 72 11.19 1.67 -3.34
N ARG A 73 10.72 2.90 -3.11
CA ARG A 73 11.32 3.85 -2.16
C ARG A 73 10.84 3.61 -0.74
N PHE A 74 9.55 3.31 -0.58
CA PHE A 74 8.91 3.00 0.70
C PHE A 74 8.80 1.48 0.91
N TYR A 75 9.89 0.76 0.67
CA TYR A 75 9.93 -0.69 0.72
C TYR A 75 9.43 -1.34 2.03
N PRO A 76 9.53 -0.71 3.23
CA PRO A 76 8.98 -1.32 4.44
C PRO A 76 7.46 -1.55 4.35
N LEU A 77 6.74 -0.72 3.59
CA LEU A 77 5.28 -0.83 3.40
C LEU A 77 4.87 -2.02 2.53
N ALA A 78 5.78 -2.56 1.73
CA ALA A 78 5.56 -3.79 0.96
C ALA A 78 5.92 -5.07 1.75
N GLY A 79 6.43 -4.91 2.97
CA GLY A 79 6.82 -6.00 3.86
C GLY A 79 5.65 -6.56 4.68
N ARG A 80 5.99 -7.32 5.71
CA ARG A 80 5.05 -7.80 6.74
C ARG A 80 5.63 -7.53 8.11
N TYR A 81 4.76 -7.25 9.07
CA TYR A 81 5.16 -7.15 10.47
C TYR A 81 5.64 -8.51 10.98
N ILE A 82 6.82 -8.54 11.59
CA ILE A 82 7.41 -9.70 12.24
C ILE A 82 7.59 -9.31 13.70
N LYS A 83 6.96 -10.05 14.61
CA LYS A 83 7.13 -9.84 16.04
C LYS A 83 8.47 -10.42 16.45
N ASP A 84 9.32 -9.62 17.10
CA ASP A 84 10.58 -10.11 17.64
C ASP A 84 10.32 -11.13 18.75
N SER A 85 10.77 -12.37 18.53
CA SER A 85 10.78 -13.43 19.53
C SER A 85 11.84 -13.11 20.57
N HIS A 86 11.51 -12.33 21.60
CA HIS A 86 12.36 -12.24 22.78
C HIS A 86 12.21 -13.55 23.55
N SER A 87 13.07 -14.53 23.25
CA SER A 87 13.35 -15.65 24.14
C SER A 87 14.11 -15.09 25.35
N GLY A 88 13.38 -14.85 26.44
CA GLY A 88 13.91 -14.79 27.79
C GLY A 88 13.65 -16.10 28.50
#